data_AF-A0A2T5J3T3-F1
#
_entry.id   AF-A0A2T5J3T3-F1
#
_cell.length_a   1.000
_cell.length_b   1.000
_cell.length_c   1.000
_cell.angle_alpha   90.00
_cell.angle_beta   90.00
_cell.angle_gamma   90.00
#
_symmetry.space_group_name_H-M   'P 1'
#
loop_
_entity.id
_entity.type
_entity.pdbx_description
1 polymer ?
#
loop_
_entity_poly.entity_id
_entity_poly.type
_entity_poly.pdbx_seq_one_letter_code
_entity_poly.pdbx_strand_id
1 'polypeptide(L)'
;MSQFLQQRKLTIILCLLLVCSFLAVSLVSYFSSKKTIHLALIEKELPLTSNAIYAELQKDLVRPFFISSMMSTNTFLQDWVSAGEKNPQVIARYLQETKASYQVFTSFFVSEQSQHYYYPNGILKTVSATDPADKWYFRARQLNEPYEINIDYDQANANSLAIFMNFRVFNQAQKFLGVTGVGVSMDRLFKLLCQYEQQYQKNIYLVDATGRVRLTGNNRLLDPKSIHDIAGLKDIAHQALARKDAVFQYVLDGHNYLLHVRYMPEVRLFLFVESQEDLAIIKVKHALYFNIGLCTVIILLTIFLTNMTVRKYQRKLEVMATIDHLTQLINRQTFEALSQNILADSRRHNHPLSVIMADIDLFKDINDTYGHPAGDQVLKEVAHMLKASVREADVVCRWGGEEFAIFLHKCSLEDANRIAEQIRQRIANHLVQYDMYSLKMTMSFGVTNYRYDDTMKELLQRVDSALYKAKFIGRNQVVSG
;
A
#
# COMPACT_ATOMS: atom_id res chain seq x y z
N MET A 1 29.16 3.88 -28.74
CA MET A 1 29.00 4.32 -27.34
C MET A 1 27.77 5.23 -27.11
N SER A 2 27.37 6.10 -28.06
CA SER A 2 26.24 7.05 -27.86
C SER A 2 24.84 6.42 -27.81
N GLN A 3 24.54 5.38 -28.60
CA GLN A 3 23.23 4.72 -28.61
C GLN A 3 22.89 4.02 -27.27
N PHE A 4 23.87 3.39 -26.64
CA PHE A 4 23.69 2.72 -25.35
C PHE A 4 23.40 3.72 -24.20
N LEU A 5 24.06 4.89 -24.25
CA LEU A 5 23.81 6.01 -23.34
C LEU A 5 22.42 6.64 -23.55
N GLN A 6 21.96 6.77 -24.80
CA GLN A 6 20.61 7.26 -25.11
C GLN A 6 19.52 6.30 -24.63
N GLN A 7 19.71 4.99 -24.80
CA GLN A 7 18.74 3.98 -24.35
C GLN A 7 18.62 3.94 -22.82
N ARG A 8 19.75 3.95 -22.10
CA ARG A 8 19.74 4.04 -20.62
C ARG A 8 19.06 5.32 -20.13
N LYS A 9 19.31 6.45 -20.79
CA LYS A 9 18.63 7.71 -20.47
C LYS A 9 17.11 7.59 -20.62
N LEU A 10 16.62 6.99 -21.71
CA LEU A 10 15.18 6.81 -21.94
C LEU A 10 14.52 5.94 -20.86
N THR A 11 15.15 4.81 -20.50
CA THR A 11 14.62 3.93 -19.44
C THR A 11 14.59 4.61 -18.08
N ILE A 12 15.62 5.40 -17.75
CA ILE A 12 15.68 6.17 -16.51
C ILE A 12 14.59 7.24 -16.48
N ILE A 13 14.39 7.97 -17.58
CA ILE A 13 13.35 9.00 -17.70
C ILE A 13 11.96 8.37 -17.54
N LEU A 14 11.69 7.23 -18.20
CA LEU A 14 10.42 6.53 -18.09
C LEU A 14 10.15 6.05 -16.65
N CYS A 15 11.17 5.48 -15.99
CA CYS A 15 11.05 5.05 -14.59
C CYS A 15 10.80 6.24 -13.66
N LEU A 16 11.51 7.36 -13.85
CA LEU A 16 11.29 8.58 -13.07
C LEU A 16 9.87 9.12 -13.25
N LEU A 17 9.35 9.14 -14.48
CA LEU A 17 8.00 9.62 -14.77
C LEU A 17 6.94 8.72 -14.11
N LEU A 18 7.12 7.39 -14.17
CA LEU A 18 6.27 6.41 -13.47
C LEU A 18 6.32 6.58 -11.95
N VAL A 19 7.51 6.72 -11.37
CA VAL A 19 7.69 6.93 -9.92
C VAL A 19 7.00 8.24 -9.49
N CYS A 20 7.27 9.34 -10.18
CA CYS A 20 6.72 10.64 -9.83
C CYS A 20 5.18 10.67 -9.94
N SER A 21 4.62 10.12 -11.03
CA SER A 21 3.17 10.06 -11.21
C SER A 21 2.48 9.20 -10.15
N PHE A 22 3.03 8.01 -9.86
CA PHE A 22 2.43 7.10 -8.89
C PHE A 22 2.56 7.60 -7.45
N LEU A 23 3.70 8.21 -7.09
CA LEU A 23 3.89 8.87 -5.80
C LEU A 23 2.93 10.05 -5.63
N ALA A 24 2.79 10.89 -6.67
CA ALA A 24 1.86 12.03 -6.63
C ALA A 24 0.42 11.57 -6.40
N VAL A 25 -0.06 10.58 -7.17
CA VAL A 25 -1.41 10.03 -7.01
C VAL A 25 -1.59 9.39 -5.63
N SER A 26 -0.61 8.61 -5.16
CA SER A 26 -0.68 7.94 -3.85
C SER A 26 -0.71 8.94 -2.69
N LEU A 27 0.09 10.01 -2.77
CA LEU A 27 0.10 11.10 -1.78
C LEU A 27 -1.23 11.86 -1.78
N VAL A 28 -1.72 12.28 -2.94
CA VAL A 28 -3.01 12.97 -3.07
C VAL A 28 -4.14 12.10 -2.53
N SER A 29 -4.16 10.81 -2.88
CA SER A 29 -5.14 9.85 -2.37
C SER A 29 -5.05 9.72 -0.85
N TYR A 30 -3.85 9.57 -0.28
CA TYR A 30 -3.64 9.50 1.16
C TYR A 30 -4.17 10.74 1.90
N PHE A 31 -3.80 11.94 1.45
CA PHE A 31 -4.25 13.19 2.06
C PHE A 31 -5.77 13.40 1.91
N SER A 32 -6.32 13.06 0.75
CA SER A 32 -7.76 13.13 0.49
C SER A 32 -8.54 12.16 1.39
N SER A 33 -8.13 10.89 1.45
CA SER A 33 -8.76 9.89 2.32
C SER A 33 -8.65 10.25 3.80
N LYS A 34 -7.48 10.72 4.26
CA LYS A 34 -7.32 11.17 5.65
C LYS A 34 -8.28 12.31 5.98
N LYS A 35 -8.37 13.31 5.11
CA LYS A 35 -9.27 14.47 5.31
C LYS A 35 -10.74 14.03 5.32
N THR A 36 -11.15 13.19 4.38
CA THR A 36 -12.54 12.70 4.29
C THR A 36 -12.94 11.89 5.52
N ILE A 37 -12.06 11.02 6.02
CA ILE A 37 -12.32 10.25 7.25
C ILE A 37 -12.45 11.19 8.46
N HIS A 38 -11.53 12.14 8.61
CA HIS A 38 -11.58 13.10 9.71
C HIS A 38 -12.89 13.92 9.68
N LEU A 39 -13.29 14.43 8.51
CA LEU A 39 -14.55 15.15 8.35
C LEU A 39 -15.77 14.25 8.62
N ALA A 40 -15.77 13.02 8.11
CA ALA A 40 -16.87 12.06 8.35
C ALA A 40 -17.01 11.72 9.84
N LEU A 41 -15.90 11.61 10.57
CA LEU A 41 -15.92 11.38 12.01
C LEU A 41 -16.56 12.54 12.77
N ILE A 42 -16.15 13.78 12.48
CA ILE A 42 -16.61 14.99 13.17
C ILE A 42 -18.03 15.36 12.79
N GLU A 43 -18.37 15.38 11.51
CA GLU A 43 -19.65 15.91 11.02
C GLU A 43 -20.77 14.87 11.06
N LYS A 44 -20.44 13.58 11.08
CA LYS A 44 -21.44 12.51 10.90
C LYS A 44 -21.38 11.44 11.98
N GLU A 45 -20.29 10.68 12.09
CA GLU A 45 -20.29 9.47 12.96
C GLU A 45 -20.45 9.79 14.45
N LEU A 46 -19.64 10.71 14.99
CA LEU A 46 -19.66 11.05 16.41
C LEU A 46 -21.00 11.69 16.83
N PRO A 47 -21.50 12.73 16.13
CA PRO A 47 -22.81 13.31 16.45
C PRO A 47 -23.95 12.30 16.31
N LEU A 48 -23.98 11.46 15.27
CA LEU A 48 -25.04 10.46 15.10
C LEU A 48 -25.03 9.43 16.24
N THR A 49 -23.85 8.97 16.67
CA THR A 49 -23.72 8.05 17.79
C THR A 49 -24.20 8.72 19.09
N SER A 50 -23.76 9.95 19.35
CA SER A 50 -24.20 10.73 20.50
C SER A 50 -25.71 10.99 20.48
N ASN A 51 -26.31 11.27 19.31
CA ASN A 51 -27.74 11.48 19.15
C ASN A 51 -28.54 10.19 19.42
N ALA A 52 -28.07 9.05 18.93
CA ALA A 52 -28.71 7.76 19.17
C ALA A 52 -28.69 7.38 20.65
N ILE A 53 -27.54 7.54 21.32
CA ILE A 53 -27.41 7.29 22.75
C ILE A 53 -28.31 8.24 23.55
N TYR A 54 -28.26 9.54 23.25
CA TYR A 54 -29.11 10.52 23.94
C TYR A 54 -30.59 10.22 23.77
N ALA A 55 -31.05 9.85 22.58
CA ALA A 55 -32.45 9.52 22.34
C ALA A 55 -32.91 8.29 23.15
N GLU A 56 -32.09 7.24 23.23
CA GLU A 56 -32.43 6.05 24.02
C GLU A 56 -32.37 6.35 25.53
N LEU A 57 -31.37 7.11 25.99
CA LEU A 57 -31.31 7.60 27.37
C LEU A 57 -32.54 8.43 27.72
N GLN A 58 -32.93 9.36 26.85
CA GLN A 58 -34.08 10.23 27.06
C GLN A 58 -35.37 9.41 27.16
N LYS A 59 -35.57 8.44 26.27
CA LYS A 59 -36.71 7.52 26.32
C LYS A 59 -36.78 6.75 27.65
N ASP A 60 -35.65 6.27 28.15
CA ASP A 60 -35.57 5.54 29.42
C ASP A 60 -35.80 6.45 30.64
N LEU A 61 -35.49 7.75 30.53
CA LEU A 61 -35.69 8.73 31.60
C LEU A 61 -37.10 9.36 31.61
N VAL A 62 -37.74 9.48 30.44
CA VAL A 62 -39.06 10.10 30.30
C VAL A 62 -40.14 9.30 31.05
N ARG A 63 -40.12 7.97 30.97
CA ARG A 63 -41.14 7.13 31.62
C ARG A 63 -41.14 7.29 33.16
N PRO A 64 -40.01 7.10 33.87
CA PRO A 64 -39.91 7.32 35.32
C PRO A 64 -40.30 8.74 35.74
N PHE A 65 -39.99 9.75 34.92
CA PHE A 65 -40.35 11.14 35.18
C PHE A 65 -41.88 11.32 35.25
N PHE A 66 -42.60 10.79 34.25
CA PHE A 66 -44.05 10.85 34.25
C PHE A 66 -44.67 10.07 35.41
N ILE A 67 -44.09 8.94 35.81
CA ILE A 67 -44.59 8.16 36.95
C ILE A 67 -44.48 8.98 38.24
N SER A 68 -43.33 9.61 38.49
CA SER A 68 -43.15 10.45 39.68
C SER A 68 -44.07 11.67 39.68
N SER A 69 -44.28 12.30 38.52
CA SER A 69 -45.26 13.39 38.33
C SER A 69 -46.71 12.94 38.58
N MET A 70 -47.09 11.74 38.12
CA MET A 70 -48.41 11.16 38.41
C MET A 70 -48.57 10.84 39.89
N MET A 71 -47.51 10.38 40.57
CA MET A 71 -47.53 10.16 42.02
C MET A 71 -47.74 11.47 42.78
N SER A 72 -47.12 12.58 42.36
CA SER A 72 -47.22 13.85 43.09
C SER A 72 -48.59 14.52 42.97
N THR A 73 -49.28 14.23 41.87
CA THR A 73 -50.65 14.68 41.59
C THR A 73 -51.71 13.65 41.97
N ASN A 74 -51.30 12.52 42.57
CA ASN A 74 -52.21 11.46 42.96
C ASN A 74 -53.07 11.89 44.16
N THR A 75 -54.39 11.91 43.98
CA THR A 75 -55.34 12.34 45.01
C THR A 75 -55.33 11.43 46.23
N PHE A 76 -55.18 10.11 46.04
CA PHE A 76 -55.06 9.18 47.17
C PHE A 76 -53.85 9.52 48.06
N LEU A 77 -52.68 9.80 47.47
CA LEU A 77 -51.49 10.21 48.24
C LEU A 77 -51.76 11.51 49.01
N GLN A 78 -52.32 12.51 48.34
CA GLN A 78 -52.60 13.81 48.96
C GLN A 78 -53.60 13.71 50.10
N ASP A 79 -54.68 12.95 49.92
CA ASP A 79 -55.73 12.74 50.91
C ASP A 79 -55.21 11.91 52.09
N TRP A 80 -54.43 10.87 51.83
CA TRP A 80 -53.87 10.00 52.87
C TRP A 80 -52.90 10.76 53.79
N VAL A 81 -52.03 11.60 53.24
CA VAL A 81 -51.13 12.45 54.03
C VAL A 81 -51.93 13.50 54.80
N SER A 82 -52.89 14.15 54.14
CA SER A 82 -53.75 15.17 54.78
C SER A 82 -54.63 14.60 55.91
N ALA A 83 -54.97 13.31 55.85
CA ALA A 83 -55.71 12.58 56.89
C ALA A 83 -54.83 12.15 58.08
N GLY A 84 -53.54 12.51 58.09
CA GLY A 84 -52.60 12.22 59.17
C GLY A 84 -51.95 10.83 59.07
N GLU A 85 -51.74 10.31 57.86
CA GLU A 85 -50.86 9.16 57.58
C GLU A 85 -51.25 7.86 58.30
N LYS A 86 -52.56 7.66 58.50
CA LYS A 86 -53.10 6.49 59.19
C LYS A 86 -52.83 5.22 58.38
N ASN A 87 -52.42 4.15 59.05
CA ASN A 87 -52.15 2.84 58.44
C ASN A 87 -51.03 2.89 57.35
N PRO A 88 -49.75 2.96 57.76
CA PRO A 88 -48.58 2.99 56.87
C PRO A 88 -48.52 1.85 55.83
N GLN A 89 -49.19 0.73 56.08
CA GLN A 89 -49.23 -0.40 55.15
C GLN A 89 -49.95 -0.04 53.85
N VAL A 90 -50.90 0.89 53.87
CA VAL A 90 -51.64 1.31 52.67
C VAL A 90 -50.74 2.07 51.71
N ILE A 91 -49.93 3.02 52.21
CA ILE A 91 -48.98 3.74 51.37
C ILE A 91 -47.86 2.82 50.88
N ALA A 92 -47.37 1.91 51.72
CA ALA A 92 -46.38 0.91 51.33
C ALA A 92 -46.88 0.04 50.17
N ARG A 93 -48.15 -0.40 50.24
CA ARG A 93 -48.79 -1.12 49.14
C ARG A 93 -48.90 -0.26 47.87
N TYR A 94 -49.34 0.99 47.98
CA TYR A 94 -49.39 1.91 46.83
C TYR A 94 -48.01 2.04 46.14
N LEU A 95 -46.96 2.22 46.94
CA LEU A 95 -45.58 2.32 46.45
C LEU A 95 -45.14 1.00 45.79
N GLN A 96 -45.43 -0.15 46.40
CA GLN A 96 -45.13 -1.47 45.84
C GLN A 96 -45.87 -1.73 44.52
N GLU A 97 -47.16 -1.41 44.43
CA GLU A 97 -47.94 -1.52 43.19
C GLU A 97 -47.40 -0.59 42.11
N THR A 98 -46.99 0.63 42.48
CA THR A 98 -46.33 1.57 41.56
C THR A 98 -45.01 1.00 41.05
N LYS A 99 -44.19 0.43 41.94
CA LYS A 99 -42.93 -0.22 41.58
C LYS A 99 -43.15 -1.38 40.60
N ALA A 100 -44.08 -2.27 40.91
CA ALA A 100 -44.37 -3.45 40.10
C ALA A 100 -45.00 -3.12 38.75
N SER A 101 -46.05 -2.29 38.74
CA SER A 101 -46.83 -1.96 37.55
C SER A 101 -46.01 -1.20 36.50
N TYR A 102 -45.16 -0.29 36.96
CA TYR A 102 -44.35 0.53 36.06
C TYR A 102 -42.91 0.04 35.88
N GLN A 103 -42.53 -1.05 36.56
CA GLN A 103 -41.19 -1.66 36.50
C GLN A 103 -40.06 -0.66 36.81
N VAL A 104 -40.30 0.25 37.75
CA VAL A 104 -39.26 1.16 38.26
C VAL A 104 -38.41 0.44 39.31
N PHE A 105 -37.18 0.90 39.53
CA PHE A 105 -36.26 0.25 40.47
C PHE A 105 -36.75 0.40 41.92
N THR A 106 -37.21 1.61 42.25
CA THR A 106 -37.86 1.89 43.53
C THR A 106 -38.87 3.03 43.38
N SER A 107 -39.76 3.15 44.35
CA SER A 107 -40.75 4.20 44.50
C SER A 107 -40.83 4.58 45.98
N PHE A 108 -41.04 5.86 46.28
CA PHE A 108 -41.05 6.31 47.67
C PHE A 108 -41.85 7.59 47.87
N PHE A 109 -42.13 7.89 49.14
CA PHE A 109 -42.69 9.15 49.59
C PHE A 109 -42.06 9.59 50.91
N VAL A 110 -41.67 10.85 51.04
CA VAL A 110 -41.21 11.45 52.31
C VAL A 110 -42.22 12.50 52.74
N SER A 111 -42.83 12.32 53.91
CA SER A 111 -43.81 13.25 54.44
C SER A 111 -43.15 14.49 55.06
N GLU A 112 -43.71 15.67 54.81
CA GLU A 112 -43.38 16.89 55.56
C GLU A 112 -43.91 16.86 57.00
N GLN A 113 -45.05 16.21 57.25
CA GLN A 113 -45.70 16.24 58.56
C GLN A 113 -45.01 15.34 59.57
N SER A 114 -44.74 14.07 59.22
CA SER A 114 -44.08 13.11 60.12
C SER A 114 -42.58 12.97 59.91
N GLN A 115 -42.05 13.52 58.81
CA GLN A 115 -40.68 13.27 58.36
C GLN A 115 -40.40 11.78 58.09
N HIS A 116 -41.43 10.93 57.98
CA HIS A 116 -41.24 9.52 57.64
C HIS A 116 -40.92 9.35 56.16
N TYR A 117 -39.92 8.51 55.90
CA TYR A 117 -39.52 8.05 54.59
C TYR A 117 -40.19 6.70 54.30
N TYR A 118 -41.26 6.73 53.52
CA TYR A 118 -42.02 5.56 53.10
C TYR A 118 -41.42 4.91 51.85
N TYR A 119 -41.29 3.59 51.90
CA TYR A 119 -40.81 2.70 50.84
C TYR A 119 -41.83 1.56 50.62
N PRO A 120 -41.66 0.74 49.56
CA PRO A 120 -42.57 -0.37 49.27
C PRO A 120 -42.65 -1.42 50.40
N ASN A 121 -41.60 -1.54 51.21
CA ASN A 121 -41.54 -2.47 52.34
C ASN A 121 -42.00 -1.85 53.68
N GLY A 122 -42.50 -0.62 53.68
CA GLY A 122 -42.92 0.11 54.88
C GLY A 122 -42.10 1.38 55.12
N ILE A 123 -41.98 1.78 56.39
CA ILE A 123 -41.19 2.97 56.76
C ILE A 123 -39.71 2.59 56.75
N LEU A 124 -38.93 3.26 55.92
CA LEU A 124 -37.49 3.09 55.84
C LEU A 124 -36.79 3.73 57.05
N LYS A 125 -37.08 5.01 57.29
CA LYS A 125 -36.54 5.81 58.41
C LYS A 125 -37.31 7.12 58.59
N THR A 126 -36.92 7.93 59.57
CA THR A 126 -37.33 9.34 59.67
C THR A 126 -36.17 10.20 59.17
N VAL A 127 -36.43 11.12 58.24
CA VAL A 127 -35.38 11.94 57.63
C VAL A 127 -34.85 12.99 58.62
N SER A 128 -33.54 13.27 58.57
CA SER A 128 -32.90 14.26 59.44
C SER A 128 -31.99 15.20 58.66
N ALA A 129 -32.05 16.51 58.95
CA ALA A 129 -31.17 17.50 58.32
C ALA A 129 -29.68 17.29 58.63
N THR A 130 -29.37 16.52 59.68
CA THR A 130 -27.99 16.17 60.07
C THR A 130 -27.45 14.95 59.31
N ASP A 131 -28.31 14.10 58.75
CA ASP A 131 -27.89 12.94 57.96
C ASP A 131 -27.46 13.40 56.55
N PRO A 132 -26.20 13.20 56.13
CA PRO A 132 -25.75 13.56 54.79
C PRO A 132 -26.59 12.95 53.67
N ALA A 133 -27.15 11.75 53.87
CA ALA A 133 -27.97 11.07 52.88
C ALA A 133 -29.38 11.65 52.73
N ASP A 134 -29.84 12.47 53.69
CA ASP A 134 -31.18 13.08 53.65
C ASP A 134 -31.15 14.53 53.14
N LYS A 135 -29.94 15.07 52.87
CA LYS A 135 -29.77 16.44 52.37
C LYS A 135 -30.60 16.72 51.11
N TRP A 136 -30.81 15.72 50.25
CA TRP A 136 -31.62 15.87 49.05
C TRP A 136 -33.07 16.26 49.36
N TYR A 137 -33.66 15.71 50.42
CA TYR A 137 -35.04 16.02 50.79
C TYR A 137 -35.18 17.49 51.22
N PHE A 138 -34.28 17.96 52.08
CA PHE A 138 -34.29 19.34 52.55
C PHE A 138 -33.98 20.35 51.44
N ARG A 139 -33.19 19.96 50.42
CA ARG A 139 -33.02 20.74 49.19
C ARG A 139 -34.31 20.78 48.38
N ALA A 140 -34.94 19.63 48.13
CA ALA A 140 -36.19 19.53 47.37
C ALA A 140 -37.34 20.30 48.04
N ARG A 141 -37.38 20.35 49.38
CA ARG A 141 -38.33 21.15 50.16
C ARG A 141 -38.24 22.65 49.83
N GLN A 142 -37.02 23.18 49.70
CA GLN A 142 -36.73 24.60 49.44
C GLN A 142 -36.69 24.96 47.95
N LEU A 143 -36.88 23.98 47.05
CA LEU A 143 -36.80 24.20 45.62
C LEU A 143 -37.93 25.14 45.15
N ASN A 144 -37.67 25.98 44.15
CA ASN A 144 -38.73 26.76 43.49
C ASN A 144 -39.43 25.96 42.39
N GLU A 145 -38.72 24.99 41.81
CA GLU A 145 -39.23 24.10 40.76
C GLU A 145 -40.12 22.99 41.35
N PRO A 146 -40.98 22.34 40.52
CA PRO A 146 -41.84 21.24 40.97
C PRO A 146 -41.08 19.93 41.22
N TYR A 147 -39.86 19.76 40.68
CA TYR A 147 -39.08 18.54 40.81
C TYR A 147 -37.56 18.76 40.83
N GLU A 148 -36.84 17.79 41.41
CA GLU A 148 -35.38 17.64 41.37
C GLU A 148 -35.04 16.26 40.78
N ILE A 149 -34.01 16.19 39.94
CA ILE A 149 -33.42 14.92 39.51
C ILE A 149 -32.00 14.87 40.07
N ASN A 150 -31.67 13.81 40.81
CA ASN A 150 -30.35 13.61 41.42
C ASN A 150 -29.88 12.16 41.26
N ILE A 151 -28.57 11.96 41.37
CA ILE A 151 -27.95 10.62 41.39
C ILE A 151 -27.47 10.37 42.80
N ASP A 152 -27.98 9.32 43.44
CA ASP A 152 -27.65 8.95 44.82
C ASP A 152 -27.71 7.44 45.02
N TYR A 153 -27.32 6.96 46.19
CA TYR A 153 -27.41 5.55 46.56
C TYR A 153 -28.78 5.23 47.18
N ASP A 154 -29.41 4.16 46.72
CA ASP A 154 -30.64 3.63 47.31
C ASP A 154 -30.34 2.86 48.60
N GLN A 155 -30.55 3.51 49.74
CA GLN A 155 -30.32 2.93 51.07
C GLN A 155 -31.18 1.69 51.35
N ALA A 156 -32.33 1.53 50.68
CA ALA A 156 -33.22 0.39 50.88
C ALA A 156 -32.83 -0.83 50.02
N ASN A 157 -32.09 -0.62 48.92
CA ASN A 157 -31.74 -1.67 47.97
C ASN A 157 -30.21 -1.77 47.82
N ALA A 158 -29.56 -2.42 48.78
CA ALA A 158 -28.13 -2.75 48.78
C ALA A 158 -27.17 -1.55 48.54
N ASN A 159 -27.63 -0.32 48.79
CA ASN A 159 -26.87 0.90 48.52
C ASN A 159 -26.42 0.98 47.05
N SER A 160 -27.28 0.54 46.12
CA SER A 160 -27.04 0.62 44.67
C SER A 160 -27.23 2.05 44.17
N LEU A 161 -26.39 2.48 43.22
CA LEU A 161 -26.48 3.81 42.63
C LEU A 161 -27.72 3.91 41.71
N ALA A 162 -28.51 4.97 41.87
CA ALA A 162 -29.73 5.19 41.10
C ALA A 162 -29.92 6.67 40.74
N ILE A 163 -30.65 6.91 39.65
CA ILE A 163 -31.16 8.24 39.31
C ILE A 163 -32.54 8.37 39.93
N PHE A 164 -32.72 9.37 40.79
CA PHE A 164 -33.96 9.66 41.47
C PHE A 164 -34.65 10.86 40.85
N MET A 165 -35.96 10.71 40.60
CA MET A 165 -36.81 11.77 40.06
C MET A 165 -37.82 12.16 41.12
N ASN A 166 -37.54 13.27 41.79
CA ASN A 166 -38.22 13.67 43.03
C ASN A 166 -39.17 14.81 42.73
N PHE A 167 -40.47 14.59 42.95
CA PHE A 167 -41.50 15.59 42.76
C PHE A 167 -42.05 16.06 44.10
N ARG A 168 -42.22 17.38 44.19
CA ARG A 168 -42.85 18.01 45.35
C ARG A 168 -44.35 17.74 45.30
N VAL A 169 -44.91 17.36 46.43
CA VAL A 169 -46.32 17.05 46.59
C VAL A 169 -46.98 18.22 47.31
N PHE A 170 -48.08 18.72 46.75
CA PHE A 170 -48.87 19.79 47.32
C PHE A 170 -50.32 19.36 47.45
N ASN A 171 -51.02 19.88 48.44
CA ASN A 171 -52.47 19.76 48.50
C ASN A 171 -53.15 20.83 47.60
N GLN A 172 -54.48 20.77 47.51
CA GLN A 172 -55.28 21.73 46.74
C GLN A 172 -55.09 23.19 47.19
N ALA A 173 -54.73 23.43 48.46
CA ALA A 173 -54.45 24.74 49.03
C ALA A 173 -52.99 25.20 48.84
N GLN A 174 -52.21 24.53 47.97
CA GLN A 174 -50.79 24.80 47.72
C GLN A 174 -49.88 24.65 48.95
N LYS A 175 -50.33 23.90 49.97
CA LYS A 175 -49.48 23.52 51.11
C LYS A 175 -48.61 22.33 50.71
N PHE A 176 -47.31 22.46 50.94
CA PHE A 176 -46.35 21.38 50.74
C PHE A 176 -46.63 20.21 51.69
N LEU A 177 -46.81 19.02 51.14
CA LEU A 177 -47.10 17.78 51.87
C LEU A 177 -45.89 16.86 52.00
N GLY A 178 -44.88 17.03 51.13
CA GLY A 178 -43.72 16.16 51.10
C GLY A 178 -43.14 15.99 49.70
N VAL A 179 -42.31 14.96 49.52
CA VAL A 179 -41.65 14.65 48.24
C VAL A 179 -41.91 13.19 47.89
N THR A 180 -42.40 12.94 46.68
CA THR A 180 -42.53 11.59 46.12
C THR A 180 -41.49 11.37 45.05
N GLY A 181 -41.08 10.12 44.83
CA GLY A 181 -40.06 9.85 43.82
C GLY A 181 -40.08 8.43 43.30
N VAL A 182 -39.45 8.26 42.15
CA VAL A 182 -39.04 6.94 41.64
C VAL A 182 -37.55 6.94 41.36
N GLY A 183 -36.94 5.77 41.57
CA GLY A 183 -35.54 5.52 41.22
C GLY A 183 -35.43 4.67 39.95
N VAL A 184 -34.40 4.96 39.16
CA VAL A 184 -33.95 4.14 38.03
C VAL A 184 -32.56 3.61 38.36
N SER A 185 -32.36 2.29 38.30
CA SER A 185 -31.05 1.69 38.55
C SER A 185 -30.04 2.15 37.51
N MET A 186 -28.85 2.55 37.97
CA MET A 186 -27.72 2.87 37.10
C MET A 186 -27.19 1.64 36.35
N ASP A 187 -27.50 0.42 36.79
CA ASP A 187 -27.07 -0.82 36.09
C ASP A 187 -27.71 -0.94 34.70
N ARG A 188 -28.95 -0.47 34.54
CA ARG A 188 -29.62 -0.47 33.22
C ARG A 188 -28.90 0.49 32.28
N LEU A 189 -28.59 1.70 32.76
CA LEU A 189 -27.87 2.71 31.98
C LEU A 189 -26.44 2.26 31.67
N PHE A 190 -25.76 1.65 32.64
CA PHE A 190 -24.45 1.04 32.45
C PHE A 190 -24.46 0.02 31.32
N LYS A 191 -25.41 -0.93 31.32
CA LYS A 191 -25.55 -1.95 30.27
C LYS A 191 -25.82 -1.33 28.90
N LEU A 192 -26.63 -0.28 28.84
CA LEU A 192 -26.88 0.47 27.60
C LEU A 192 -25.58 1.08 27.07
N LEU A 193 -24.82 1.78 27.92
CA LEU A 193 -23.54 2.37 27.52
C LEU A 193 -22.55 1.28 27.05
N CYS A 194 -22.41 0.18 27.80
CA CYS A 194 -21.57 -0.96 27.41
C CYS A 194 -21.92 -1.49 26.00
N GLN A 195 -23.20 -1.64 25.71
CA GLN A 195 -23.68 -2.15 24.42
C GLN A 195 -23.26 -1.21 23.28
N TYR A 196 -23.43 0.11 23.46
CA TYR A 196 -23.02 1.09 22.45
C TYR A 196 -21.50 1.17 22.31
N GLU A 197 -20.74 1.11 23.40
CA GLU A 197 -19.28 1.09 23.33
C GLU A 197 -18.77 -0.12 22.55
N GLN A 198 -19.35 -1.30 22.81
CA GLN A 198 -18.97 -2.53 22.10
C GLN A 198 -19.40 -2.51 20.63
N GLN A 199 -20.59 -2.01 20.32
CA GLN A 199 -21.12 -1.94 18.96
C GLN A 199 -20.37 -0.93 18.09
N TYR A 200 -20.07 0.26 18.62
CA TYR A 200 -19.49 1.37 17.87
C TYR A 200 -17.98 1.54 18.08
N GLN A 201 -17.37 0.75 18.98
CA GLN A 201 -15.95 0.82 19.35
C GLN A 201 -15.53 2.23 19.77
N LYS A 202 -16.39 2.89 20.57
CA LYS A 202 -16.18 4.22 21.14
C LYS A 202 -16.10 4.11 22.65
N ASN A 203 -15.45 5.06 23.32
CA ASN A 203 -15.57 5.18 24.77
C ASN A 203 -16.69 6.17 25.08
N ILE A 204 -17.60 5.79 25.99
CA ILE A 204 -18.80 6.55 26.31
C ILE A 204 -18.90 6.69 27.82
N TYR A 205 -19.05 7.93 28.28
CA TYR A 205 -19.15 8.21 29.70
C TYR A 205 -19.97 9.47 29.97
N LEU A 206 -20.51 9.54 31.18
CA LEU A 206 -21.32 10.66 31.66
C LEU A 206 -20.52 11.47 32.68
N VAL A 207 -20.52 12.78 32.49
CA VAL A 207 -19.75 13.72 33.32
C VAL A 207 -20.70 14.76 33.91
N ASP A 208 -20.54 15.10 35.18
CA ASP A 208 -21.31 16.20 35.77
C ASP A 208 -20.72 17.57 35.46
N ALA A 209 -21.42 18.65 35.84
CA ALA A 209 -20.96 20.02 35.61
C ALA A 209 -19.64 20.37 36.34
N THR A 210 -19.19 19.56 37.29
CA THR A 210 -17.91 19.73 37.99
C THR A 210 -16.76 18.97 37.32
N GLY A 211 -17.05 18.26 36.22
CA GLY A 211 -16.06 17.43 35.55
C GLY A 211 -15.86 16.07 36.19
N ARG A 212 -16.72 15.61 37.11
CA ARG A 212 -16.61 14.26 37.67
C ARG A 212 -17.31 13.24 36.79
N VAL A 213 -16.65 12.12 36.54
CA VAL A 213 -17.23 11.01 35.78
C VAL A 213 -18.22 10.28 36.69
N ARG A 214 -19.48 10.22 36.28
CA ARG A 214 -20.59 9.60 37.04
C ARG A 214 -20.92 8.20 36.57
N LEU A 215 -20.71 7.92 35.29
CA LEU A 215 -20.97 6.62 34.69
C LEU A 215 -20.05 6.42 33.50
N THR A 216 -19.57 5.20 33.29
CA THR A 216 -18.79 4.79 32.13
C THR A 216 -19.29 3.43 31.66
N GLY A 217 -19.25 3.12 30.37
CA GLY A 217 -19.55 1.76 29.89
C GLY A 217 -18.39 0.78 30.12
N ASN A 218 -17.14 1.24 30.07
CA ASN A 218 -15.97 0.37 30.18
C ASN A 218 -15.13 0.70 31.42
N ASN A 219 -14.57 -0.33 32.06
CA ASN A 219 -13.72 -0.26 33.25
C ASN A 219 -12.41 0.55 33.06
N ARG A 220 -12.10 1.08 31.86
CA ARG A 220 -10.86 1.83 31.60
C ARG A 220 -10.80 3.17 32.38
N LEU A 221 -11.95 3.74 32.75
CA LEU A 221 -12.06 4.97 33.56
C LEU A 221 -12.36 4.69 35.04
N LEU A 222 -11.95 3.53 35.57
CA LEU A 222 -12.14 3.19 36.99
C LEU A 222 -11.40 4.13 37.97
N ASP A 223 -10.35 4.84 37.52
CA ASP A 223 -9.40 5.51 38.44
C ASP A 223 -9.24 7.04 38.32
N PRO A 224 -9.64 7.74 37.25
CA PRO A 224 -9.84 9.18 37.33
C PRO A 224 -11.29 9.50 37.70
N LYS A 225 -11.48 10.02 38.92
CA LYS A 225 -12.78 10.55 39.38
C LYS A 225 -13.22 11.79 38.60
N SER A 226 -12.30 12.42 37.85
CA SER A 226 -12.57 13.64 37.08
C SER A 226 -11.84 13.69 35.74
N ILE A 227 -12.48 14.30 34.74
CA ILE A 227 -11.87 14.63 33.45
C ILE A 227 -10.70 15.61 33.57
N HIS A 228 -10.60 16.33 34.70
CA HIS A 228 -9.49 17.24 34.99
C HIS A 228 -8.18 16.50 35.31
N ASP A 229 -8.26 15.22 35.68
CA ASP A 229 -7.11 14.39 36.04
C ASP A 229 -6.59 13.58 34.85
N ILE A 230 -7.35 13.53 33.75
CA ILE A 230 -7.00 12.73 32.58
C ILE A 230 -6.08 13.54 31.67
N ALA A 231 -4.91 12.97 31.34
CA ALA A 231 -3.96 13.60 30.41
C ALA A 231 -4.62 13.89 29.04
N GLY A 232 -4.32 15.05 28.46
CA GLY A 232 -4.95 15.55 27.22
C GLY A 232 -6.36 16.13 27.44
N LEU A 233 -7.24 15.41 28.14
CA LEU A 233 -8.59 15.87 28.49
C LEU A 233 -8.59 17.08 29.43
N LYS A 234 -7.63 17.14 30.37
CA LYS A 234 -7.49 18.25 31.33
C LYS A 234 -7.43 19.62 30.66
N ASP A 235 -6.80 19.69 29.48
CA ASP A 235 -6.54 20.95 28.75
C ASP A 235 -7.83 21.47 28.07
N ILE A 236 -8.73 20.55 27.71
CA ILE A 236 -10.01 20.87 27.05
C ILE A 236 -11.20 20.84 28.02
N ALA A 237 -11.05 20.30 29.23
CA ALA A 237 -12.14 20.06 30.18
C ALA A 237 -13.02 21.30 30.46
N HIS A 238 -12.41 22.46 30.69
CA HIS A 238 -13.16 23.70 30.91
C HIS A 238 -13.97 24.12 29.67
N GLN A 239 -13.40 23.97 28.48
CA GLN A 239 -14.11 24.30 27.23
C GLN A 239 -15.21 23.29 26.90
N ALA A 240 -14.95 22.01 27.19
CA ALA A 240 -15.89 20.91 27.03
C ALA A 240 -17.14 21.10 27.87
N LEU A 241 -16.99 21.49 29.15
CA LEU A 241 -18.12 21.73 30.04
C LEU A 241 -18.83 23.07 29.79
N ALA A 242 -18.16 24.03 29.15
CA ALA A 242 -18.75 25.33 28.80
C ALA A 242 -19.66 25.27 27.56
N ARG A 243 -19.39 24.36 26.60
CA ARG A 243 -20.18 24.21 25.38
C ARG A 243 -21.18 23.07 25.53
N LYS A 244 -22.45 23.34 25.23
CA LYS A 244 -23.55 22.36 25.38
C LYS A 244 -23.57 21.29 24.28
N ASP A 245 -22.97 21.55 23.14
CA ASP A 245 -22.85 20.62 22.02
C ASP A 245 -21.62 21.01 21.18
N ALA A 246 -20.57 20.20 21.22
CA ALA A 246 -19.32 20.49 20.51
C ALA A 246 -18.42 19.27 20.35
N VAL A 247 -17.58 19.32 19.32
CA VAL A 247 -16.48 18.37 19.10
C VAL A 247 -15.15 19.00 19.50
N PHE A 248 -14.32 18.22 20.19
CA PHE A 248 -12.98 18.57 20.63
C PHE A 248 -11.98 17.52 20.15
N GLN A 249 -10.71 17.91 20.08
CA GLN A 249 -9.60 17.00 19.77
C GLN A 249 -8.55 17.12 20.87
N TYR A 250 -7.99 15.98 21.28
CA TYR A 250 -6.87 15.95 22.22
C TYR A 250 -5.97 14.74 21.95
N VAL A 251 -4.81 14.72 22.61
CA VAL A 251 -3.82 13.65 22.50
C VAL A 251 -3.66 12.97 23.85
N LEU A 252 -3.70 11.64 23.86
CA LEU A 252 -3.46 10.81 25.04
C LEU A 252 -2.55 9.65 24.62
N ASP A 253 -1.46 9.42 25.35
CA ASP A 253 -0.46 8.37 25.08
C ASP A 253 0.10 8.38 23.63
N GLY A 254 0.19 9.56 23.01
CA GLY A 254 0.65 9.73 21.63
C GLY A 254 -0.42 9.42 20.56
N HIS A 255 -1.64 9.11 20.97
CA HIS A 255 -2.79 8.86 20.09
C HIS A 255 -3.73 10.05 20.01
N ASN A 256 -4.26 10.33 18.82
CA ASN A 256 -5.25 11.39 18.61
C ASN A 256 -6.67 10.88 18.91
N TYR A 257 -7.40 11.64 19.72
CA TYR A 257 -8.78 11.37 20.08
C TYR A 257 -9.68 12.52 19.67
N LEU A 258 -10.84 12.16 19.13
CA LEU A 258 -11.96 13.07 18.88
C LEU A 258 -13.04 12.81 19.92
N LEU A 259 -13.52 13.89 20.55
CA LEU A 259 -14.50 13.84 21.62
C LEU A 259 -15.70 14.70 21.26
N HIS A 260 -16.88 14.09 21.21
CA HIS A 260 -18.14 14.80 21.13
C HIS A 260 -18.74 14.95 22.53
N VAL A 261 -19.10 16.17 22.90
CA VAL A 261 -19.69 16.51 24.19
C VAL A 261 -21.09 17.05 23.97
N ARG A 262 -22.06 16.45 24.65
CA ARG A 262 -23.47 16.87 24.59
C ARG A 262 -24.07 17.02 25.98
N TYR A 263 -24.61 18.19 26.30
CA TYR A 263 -25.32 18.44 27.55
C TYR A 263 -26.75 17.87 27.50
N MET A 264 -27.10 17.11 28.54
CA MET A 264 -28.41 16.50 28.74
C MET A 264 -29.15 17.26 29.85
N PRO A 265 -30.06 18.19 29.50
CA PRO A 265 -30.71 19.06 30.47
C PRO A 265 -31.57 18.29 31.49
N GLU A 266 -32.09 17.12 31.11
CA GLU A 266 -32.98 16.30 31.96
C GLU A 266 -32.28 15.81 33.22
N VAL A 267 -31.02 15.38 33.11
CA VAL A 267 -30.23 14.83 34.23
C VAL A 267 -29.08 15.74 34.65
N ARG A 268 -28.92 16.90 34.00
CA ARG A 268 -27.84 17.88 34.22
C ARG A 268 -26.44 17.24 34.11
N LEU A 269 -26.29 16.32 33.17
CA LEU A 269 -25.02 15.65 32.85
C LEU A 269 -24.60 15.96 31.42
N PHE A 270 -23.33 15.76 31.15
CA PHE A 270 -22.76 15.77 29.81
C PHE A 270 -22.49 14.33 29.37
N LEU A 271 -22.94 13.98 28.17
CA LEU A 271 -22.59 12.77 27.47
C LEU A 271 -21.31 13.01 26.67
N PHE A 272 -20.27 12.27 27.00
CA PHE A 272 -18.99 12.27 26.31
C PHE A 272 -18.92 11.01 25.44
N VAL A 273 -18.71 11.19 24.14
CA VAL A 273 -18.48 10.10 23.18
C VAL A 273 -17.13 10.32 22.52
N GLU A 274 -16.19 9.42 22.78
CA GLU A 274 -14.81 9.52 22.34
C GLU A 274 -14.51 8.47 21.26
N SER A 275 -13.81 8.90 20.21
CA SER A 275 -13.29 8.04 19.14
C SER A 275 -11.79 8.24 18.99
N GLN A 276 -11.03 7.14 18.93
CA GLN A 276 -9.64 7.17 18.53
C GLN A 276 -9.51 7.35 17.01
N GLU A 277 -8.74 8.34 16.56
CA GLU A 277 -8.56 8.65 15.14
C GLU A 277 -7.63 7.63 14.44
N ASP A 278 -6.67 7.08 15.19
CA ASP A 278 -5.60 6.24 14.65
C ASP A 278 -6.10 4.94 14.02
N LEU A 279 -7.17 4.32 14.56
CA LEU A 279 -7.75 3.10 14.01
C LEU A 279 -8.25 3.28 12.58
N ALA A 280 -8.83 4.43 12.26
CA ALA A 280 -9.28 4.74 10.90
C ALA A 280 -8.09 5.09 9.98
N ILE A 281 -7.08 5.79 10.51
CA ILE A 281 -5.87 6.16 9.76
C ILE A 281 -5.00 4.94 9.46
N ILE A 282 -4.96 3.91 10.32
CA ILE A 282 -4.19 2.68 10.10
C ILE A 282 -4.60 2.01 8.77
N LYS A 283 -5.90 1.93 8.48
CA LYS A 283 -6.39 1.35 7.21
C LYS A 283 -5.90 2.14 5.99
N VAL A 284 -5.90 3.47 6.07
CA VAL A 284 -5.39 4.35 5.00
C VAL A 284 -3.87 4.21 4.83
N LYS A 285 -3.11 4.07 5.93
CA LYS A 285 -1.66 3.81 5.88
C LYS A 285 -1.35 2.47 5.22
N HIS A 286 -2.09 1.41 5.56
CA HIS A 286 -1.92 0.11 4.89
C HIS A 286 -2.19 0.19 3.38
N ALA A 287 -3.22 0.92 2.95
CA ALA A 287 -3.49 1.16 1.53
C ALA A 287 -2.34 1.91 0.84
N LEU A 288 -1.77 2.92 1.50
CA LEU A 288 -0.59 3.64 0.99
C LEU A 288 0.61 2.71 0.82
N TYR A 289 0.94 1.89 1.81
CA TYR A 289 2.06 0.95 1.73
C TYR A 289 1.83 -0.12 0.66
N PHE A 290 0.60 -0.61 0.52
CA PHE A 290 0.24 -1.54 -0.55
C PHE A 290 0.46 -0.91 -1.94
N ASN A 291 0.03 0.34 -2.14
CA ASN A 291 0.23 1.08 -3.39
C ASN A 291 1.72 1.28 -3.69
N ILE A 292 2.54 1.66 -2.70
CA ILE A 292 3.99 1.79 -2.86
C ILE A 292 4.64 0.45 -3.24
N GLY A 293 4.19 -0.66 -2.61
CA GLY A 293 4.63 -2.01 -2.96
C GLY A 293 4.30 -2.38 -4.40
N LEU A 294 3.05 -2.16 -4.83
CA LEU A 294 2.59 -2.40 -6.19
C LEU A 294 3.40 -1.58 -7.21
N CYS A 295 3.65 -0.31 -6.93
CA CYS A 295 4.48 0.57 -7.76
C CYS A 295 5.89 -0.02 -7.95
N THR A 296 6.51 -0.46 -6.85
CA THR A 296 7.85 -1.06 -6.86
C THR A 296 7.90 -2.30 -7.77
N VAL A 297 6.88 -3.17 -7.69
CA VAL A 297 6.76 -4.35 -8.56
C VAL A 297 6.62 -3.97 -10.03
N ILE A 298 5.77 -2.99 -10.36
CA ILE A 298 5.57 -2.51 -11.75
C ILE A 298 6.88 -1.93 -12.32
N ILE A 299 7.64 -1.19 -11.52
CA ILE A 299 8.93 -0.63 -11.94
C ILE A 299 9.94 -1.73 -12.23
N LEU A 300 10.08 -2.70 -11.31
CA LEU A 300 10.99 -3.83 -11.50
C LEU A 300 10.61 -4.65 -12.75
N LEU A 301 9.32 -4.90 -12.96
CA LEU A 301 8.83 -5.58 -14.14
C LEU A 301 9.13 -4.80 -15.42
N THR A 302 8.93 -3.48 -15.41
CA THR A 302 9.20 -2.62 -16.57
C THR A 302 10.69 -2.61 -16.91
N ILE A 303 11.56 -2.50 -15.91
CA ILE A 303 13.02 -2.59 -16.06
C ILE A 303 13.41 -3.96 -16.63
N PHE A 304 12.83 -5.04 -16.10
CA PHE A 304 13.09 -6.40 -16.57
C PHE A 304 12.70 -6.60 -18.04
N LEU A 305 11.46 -6.22 -18.41
CA LEU A 305 10.96 -6.32 -19.79
C LEU A 305 11.76 -5.47 -20.77
N THR A 306 12.13 -4.25 -20.37
CA THR A 306 12.95 -3.36 -21.21
C THR A 306 14.34 -3.97 -21.45
N ASN A 307 15.00 -4.47 -20.40
CA ASN A 307 16.30 -5.12 -20.54
C ASN A 307 16.24 -6.39 -21.41
N MET A 308 15.21 -7.22 -21.23
CA MET A 308 15.02 -8.43 -22.02
C MET A 308 14.82 -8.10 -23.51
N THR A 309 14.02 -7.08 -23.79
CA THR A 309 13.75 -6.61 -25.16
C THR A 309 15.01 -6.10 -25.82
N VAL A 310 15.78 -5.23 -25.14
CA VAL A 310 17.04 -4.68 -25.67
C VAL A 310 18.04 -5.78 -26.01
N ARG A 311 18.25 -6.77 -25.11
CA ARG A 311 19.15 -7.91 -25.37
C ARG A 311 18.73 -8.71 -26.60
N LYS A 312 17.42 -8.92 -26.79
CA LYS A 312 16.88 -9.65 -27.94
C LYS A 312 17.14 -8.90 -29.25
N TYR A 313 16.98 -7.59 -29.27
CA TYR A 313 17.27 -6.77 -30.45
C TYR A 313 18.78 -6.72 -30.76
N GLN A 314 19.64 -6.59 -29.76
CA GLN A 314 21.10 -6.62 -29.94
C GLN A 314 21.56 -7.92 -30.59
N ARG A 315 21.10 -9.06 -30.06
CA ARG A 315 21.44 -10.38 -30.63
C ARG A 315 20.92 -10.56 -32.05
N LYS A 316 19.74 -10.03 -32.36
CA LYS A 316 19.20 -10.05 -33.74
C LYS A 316 20.06 -9.22 -34.70
N LEU A 317 20.54 -8.04 -34.27
CA LEU A 317 21.43 -7.20 -35.07
C LEU A 317 22.77 -7.91 -35.34
N GLU A 318 23.36 -8.56 -34.33
CA GLU A 318 24.60 -9.33 -34.49
C GLU A 318 24.44 -10.50 -35.47
N VAL A 319 23.31 -11.22 -35.39
CA VAL A 319 23.05 -12.37 -36.27
C VAL A 319 22.70 -11.95 -37.71
N MET A 320 22.13 -10.76 -37.94
CA MET A 320 21.79 -10.27 -39.28
C MET A 320 23.01 -9.80 -40.09
N ALA A 321 24.17 -9.60 -39.46
CA ALA A 321 25.41 -9.34 -40.15
C ALA A 321 26.04 -10.66 -40.65
N THR A 322 25.44 -11.34 -41.63
CA THR A 322 25.97 -12.60 -42.19
C THR A 322 26.90 -12.41 -43.40
N ILE A 323 26.76 -11.27 -44.08
CA ILE A 323 27.43 -10.95 -45.34
C ILE A 323 28.29 -9.70 -45.14
N ASP A 324 29.50 -9.71 -45.68
CA ASP A 324 30.34 -8.52 -45.82
C ASP A 324 29.72 -7.57 -46.85
N HIS A 325 29.27 -6.40 -46.38
CA HIS A 325 28.56 -5.41 -47.20
C HIS A 325 29.33 -4.96 -48.46
N LEU A 326 30.67 -4.98 -48.44
CA LEU A 326 31.49 -4.55 -49.57
C LEU A 326 31.62 -5.62 -50.65
N THR A 327 31.96 -6.85 -50.24
CA THR A 327 32.29 -7.95 -51.17
C THR A 327 31.13 -8.89 -51.44
N GLN A 328 30.04 -8.80 -50.66
CA GLN A 328 28.89 -9.72 -50.69
C GLN A 328 29.25 -11.19 -50.38
N LEU A 329 30.48 -11.45 -49.91
CA LEU A 329 30.87 -12.75 -49.37
C LEU A 329 30.39 -12.90 -47.94
N ILE A 330 30.34 -14.12 -47.42
CA ILE A 330 30.07 -14.31 -46.00
C ILE A 330 31.22 -13.71 -45.17
N ASN A 331 30.90 -13.17 -44.01
CA ASN A 331 31.92 -12.66 -43.10
C ASN A 331 32.56 -13.78 -42.26
N ARG A 332 33.67 -13.45 -41.59
CA ARG A 332 34.40 -14.37 -40.71
C ARG A 332 33.51 -15.10 -39.70
N GLN A 333 32.59 -14.39 -39.04
CA GLN A 333 31.70 -14.99 -38.04
C GLN A 333 30.79 -16.08 -38.65
N THR A 334 30.27 -15.83 -39.84
CA THR A 334 29.45 -16.81 -40.57
C THR A 334 30.28 -17.98 -41.07
N PHE A 335 31.51 -17.73 -41.54
CA PHE A 335 32.43 -18.78 -41.95
C PHE A 335 32.84 -19.69 -40.79
N GLU A 336 33.18 -19.13 -39.62
CA GLU A 336 33.48 -19.90 -38.41
C GLU A 336 32.26 -20.76 -37.99
N ALA A 337 31.04 -20.21 -38.05
CA ALA A 337 29.82 -20.97 -37.76
C ALA A 337 29.57 -22.12 -38.76
N LEU A 338 29.77 -21.90 -40.06
CA LEU A 338 29.64 -22.94 -41.09
C LEU A 338 30.73 -24.00 -40.98
N SER A 339 31.96 -23.61 -40.62
CA SER A 339 33.11 -24.50 -40.52
C SER A 339 32.89 -25.65 -39.55
N GLN A 340 32.16 -25.42 -38.44
CA GLN A 340 31.88 -26.47 -37.46
C GLN A 340 31.09 -27.63 -38.06
N ASN A 341 30.09 -27.33 -38.90
CA ASN A 341 29.28 -28.33 -39.57
C ASN A 341 30.08 -29.09 -40.64
N ILE A 342 30.92 -28.37 -41.40
CA ILE A 342 31.76 -28.94 -42.46
C ILE A 342 32.83 -29.87 -41.87
N LEU A 343 33.48 -29.47 -40.77
CA LEU A 343 34.46 -30.28 -40.06
C LEU A 343 33.83 -31.54 -39.48
N ALA A 344 32.63 -31.43 -38.88
CA ALA A 344 31.90 -32.58 -38.36
C ALA A 344 31.51 -33.58 -39.48
N ASP A 345 31.12 -33.07 -40.64
CA ASP A 345 30.79 -33.90 -41.81
C ASP A 345 32.02 -34.62 -42.38
N SER A 346 33.14 -33.89 -42.53
CA SER A 346 34.43 -34.44 -42.97
C SER A 346 34.93 -35.53 -42.02
N ARG A 347 34.85 -35.31 -40.69
CA ARG A 347 35.19 -36.32 -39.67
C ARG A 347 34.32 -37.58 -39.79
N ARG A 348 33.01 -37.42 -39.99
CA ARG A 348 32.06 -38.54 -40.05
C ARG A 348 32.25 -39.41 -41.29
N HIS A 349 32.49 -38.79 -42.43
CA HIS A 349 32.54 -39.49 -43.73
C HIS A 349 33.97 -39.71 -44.25
N ASN A 350 34.98 -39.31 -43.47
CA ASN A 350 36.40 -39.36 -43.83
C ASN A 350 36.69 -38.73 -45.21
N HIS A 351 36.03 -37.60 -45.48
CA HIS A 351 36.20 -36.86 -46.74
C HIS A 351 37.36 -35.85 -46.62
N PRO A 352 38.20 -35.71 -47.65
CA PRO A 352 39.27 -34.73 -47.64
C PRO A 352 38.68 -33.32 -47.60
N LEU A 353 39.24 -32.44 -46.78
CA LEU A 353 38.82 -31.05 -46.65
C LEU A 353 40.08 -30.20 -46.69
N SER A 354 40.06 -29.11 -47.47
CA SER A 354 41.21 -28.21 -47.56
C SER A 354 40.79 -26.76 -47.33
N VAL A 355 41.70 -25.97 -46.78
CA VAL A 355 41.52 -24.55 -46.51
C VAL A 355 42.59 -23.77 -47.25
N ILE A 356 42.16 -22.69 -47.87
CA ILE A 356 43.04 -21.70 -48.48
C ILE A 356 42.85 -20.39 -47.71
N MET A 357 43.96 -19.79 -47.28
CA MET A 357 44.00 -18.40 -46.83
C MET A 357 44.72 -17.59 -47.90
N ALA A 358 44.11 -16.50 -48.33
CA ALA A 358 44.58 -15.69 -49.44
C ALA A 358 44.63 -14.22 -49.01
N ASP A 359 45.61 -13.50 -49.50
CA ASP A 359 45.79 -12.08 -49.16
C ASP A 359 46.32 -11.31 -50.37
N ILE A 360 45.84 -10.07 -50.52
CA ILE A 360 46.23 -9.18 -51.60
C ILE A 360 47.59 -8.57 -51.31
N ASP A 361 48.56 -8.90 -52.19
CA ASP A 361 49.91 -8.40 -52.07
C ASP A 361 49.94 -6.88 -52.24
N LEU A 362 50.56 -6.21 -51.27
CA LEU A 362 50.77 -4.75 -51.30
C LEU A 362 49.45 -3.96 -51.40
N PHE A 363 48.34 -4.45 -50.85
CA PHE A 363 47.05 -3.77 -50.90
C PHE A 363 47.09 -2.37 -50.28
N LYS A 364 47.89 -2.18 -49.23
CA LYS A 364 48.13 -0.85 -48.66
C LYS A 364 48.69 0.13 -49.70
N ASP A 365 49.64 -0.30 -50.54
CA ASP A 365 50.22 0.56 -51.57
C ASP A 365 49.17 0.96 -52.62
N ILE A 366 48.21 0.07 -52.93
CA ILE A 366 47.07 0.38 -53.79
C ILE A 366 46.20 1.48 -53.16
N ASN A 367 45.86 1.34 -51.88
CA ASN A 367 45.07 2.35 -51.17
C ASN A 367 45.81 3.69 -51.04
N ASP A 368 47.09 3.65 -50.73
CA ASP A 368 47.91 4.85 -50.53
C ASP A 368 48.16 5.59 -51.86
N THR A 369 48.23 4.85 -52.99
CA THR A 369 48.48 5.42 -54.33
C THR A 369 47.20 5.89 -55.03
N TYR A 370 46.11 5.11 -54.95
CA TYR A 370 44.90 5.32 -55.75
C TYR A 370 43.65 5.64 -54.90
N GLY A 371 43.80 5.67 -53.57
CA GLY A 371 42.72 5.95 -52.63
C GLY A 371 41.89 4.72 -52.24
N HIS A 372 41.23 4.79 -51.09
CA HIS A 372 40.35 3.74 -50.58
C HIS A 372 39.25 3.27 -51.58
N PRO A 373 38.61 4.15 -52.37
CA PRO A 373 37.63 3.70 -53.37
C PRO A 373 38.19 2.75 -54.44
N ALA A 374 39.46 2.92 -54.83
CA ALA A 374 40.14 2.01 -55.75
C ALA A 374 40.43 0.65 -55.08
N GLY A 375 40.86 0.67 -53.82
CA GLY A 375 41.01 -0.54 -53.01
C GLY A 375 39.69 -1.30 -52.82
N ASP A 376 38.59 -0.58 -52.60
CA ASP A 376 37.25 -1.17 -52.52
C ASP A 376 36.83 -1.87 -53.82
N GLN A 377 37.15 -1.28 -54.98
CA GLN A 377 36.92 -1.92 -56.28
C GLN A 377 37.76 -3.18 -56.44
N VAL A 378 39.04 -3.11 -56.05
CA VAL A 378 39.95 -4.25 -56.05
C VAL A 378 39.40 -5.40 -55.18
N LEU A 379 38.90 -5.10 -53.99
CA LEU A 379 38.32 -6.11 -53.09
C LEU A 379 37.06 -6.77 -53.69
N LYS A 380 36.22 -5.99 -54.40
CA LYS A 380 35.03 -6.52 -55.09
C LYS A 380 35.41 -7.45 -56.24
N GLU A 381 36.36 -7.06 -57.08
CA GLU A 381 36.82 -7.88 -58.20
C GLU A 381 37.50 -9.17 -57.72
N VAL A 382 38.35 -9.08 -56.69
CA VAL A 382 38.92 -10.27 -56.06
C VAL A 382 37.83 -11.19 -55.52
N ALA A 383 36.89 -10.66 -54.75
CA ALA A 383 35.78 -11.46 -54.22
C ALA A 383 35.00 -12.18 -55.32
N HIS A 384 34.70 -11.48 -56.42
CA HIS A 384 34.04 -12.06 -57.59
C HIS A 384 34.90 -13.15 -58.26
N MET A 385 36.19 -12.90 -58.47
CA MET A 385 37.12 -13.89 -59.04
C MET A 385 37.29 -15.13 -58.18
N LEU A 386 37.40 -14.98 -56.85
CA LEU A 386 37.46 -16.09 -55.91
C LEU A 386 36.18 -16.92 -55.97
N LYS A 387 35.01 -16.28 -55.90
CA LYS A 387 33.72 -16.98 -55.94
C LYS A 387 33.48 -17.69 -57.28
N ALA A 388 33.91 -17.09 -58.39
CA ALA A 388 33.80 -17.68 -59.73
C ALA A 388 34.83 -18.79 -60.02
N SER A 389 35.80 -19.01 -59.13
CA SER A 389 36.86 -20.01 -59.31
C SER A 389 36.68 -21.25 -58.42
N VAL A 390 35.62 -21.28 -57.61
CA VAL A 390 35.28 -22.41 -56.74
C VAL A 390 33.88 -22.93 -57.03
N ARG A 391 33.55 -24.12 -56.52
CA ARG A 391 32.23 -24.73 -56.75
C ARG A 391 31.18 -24.12 -55.83
N GLU A 392 29.91 -24.36 -56.13
CA GLU A 392 28.80 -23.92 -55.28
C GLU A 392 28.88 -24.50 -53.85
N ALA A 393 29.38 -25.74 -53.74
CA ALA A 393 29.61 -26.43 -52.46
C ALA A 393 30.77 -25.85 -51.64
N ASP A 394 31.62 -24.99 -52.24
CA ASP A 394 32.76 -24.37 -51.58
C ASP A 394 32.36 -23.01 -50.98
N VAL A 395 32.98 -22.67 -49.85
CA VAL A 395 32.65 -21.48 -49.08
C VAL A 395 33.77 -20.46 -49.19
N VAL A 396 33.45 -19.27 -49.70
CA VAL A 396 34.39 -18.13 -49.81
C VAL A 396 33.96 -17.05 -48.82
N CYS A 397 34.90 -16.59 -48.01
CA CYS A 397 34.71 -15.62 -46.95
C CYS A 397 35.71 -14.48 -47.05
N ARG A 398 35.27 -13.26 -46.75
CA ARG A 398 36.19 -12.17 -46.42
C ARG A 398 36.59 -12.30 -44.95
N TRP A 399 37.85 -12.67 -44.71
CA TRP A 399 38.38 -12.97 -43.38
C TRP A 399 38.60 -11.70 -42.56
N GLY A 400 39.12 -10.65 -43.20
CA GLY A 400 39.28 -9.31 -42.63
C GLY A 400 40.17 -8.43 -43.49
N GLY A 401 39.83 -7.15 -43.66
CA GLY A 401 40.64 -6.23 -44.47
C GLY A 401 40.79 -6.71 -45.92
N GLU A 402 42.02 -7.11 -46.28
CA GLU A 402 42.46 -7.64 -47.58
C GLU A 402 42.61 -9.18 -47.63
N GLU A 403 42.25 -9.87 -46.54
CA GLU A 403 42.36 -11.32 -46.39
C GLU A 403 41.04 -12.03 -46.73
N PHE A 404 41.17 -13.18 -47.39
CA PHE A 404 40.08 -14.05 -47.81
C PHE A 404 40.36 -15.50 -47.40
N ALA A 405 39.32 -16.20 -46.96
CA ALA A 405 39.39 -17.61 -46.61
C ALA A 405 38.47 -18.43 -47.53
N ILE A 406 38.94 -19.60 -47.94
CA ILE A 406 38.19 -20.54 -48.80
C ILE A 406 38.19 -21.91 -48.15
N PHE A 407 36.99 -22.47 -47.93
CA PHE A 407 36.80 -23.87 -47.58
C PHE A 407 36.45 -24.67 -48.84
N LEU A 408 37.29 -25.65 -49.17
CA LEU A 408 37.10 -26.55 -50.30
C LEU A 408 36.59 -27.90 -49.81
N HIS A 409 35.33 -28.20 -50.10
CA HIS A 409 34.67 -29.41 -49.64
C HIS A 409 35.06 -30.62 -50.49
N LYS A 410 35.33 -31.79 -49.87
CA LYS A 410 35.76 -33.03 -50.56
C LYS A 410 36.97 -32.80 -51.47
N CYS A 411 37.93 -32.01 -51.01
CA CYS A 411 39.09 -31.56 -51.79
C CYS A 411 40.41 -31.95 -51.12
N SER A 412 41.25 -32.69 -51.85
CA SER A 412 42.59 -33.09 -51.41
C SER A 412 43.55 -31.89 -51.37
N LEU A 413 44.67 -32.03 -50.66
CA LEU A 413 45.70 -30.98 -50.62
C LEU A 413 46.25 -30.67 -52.02
N GLU A 414 46.42 -31.69 -52.86
CA GLU A 414 46.93 -31.53 -54.23
C GLU A 414 45.93 -30.78 -55.11
N ASP A 415 44.65 -31.13 -55.05
CA ASP A 415 43.59 -30.42 -55.76
C ASP A 415 43.46 -28.97 -55.28
N ALA A 416 43.56 -28.75 -53.96
CA ALA A 416 43.50 -27.42 -53.37
C ALA A 416 44.68 -26.54 -53.82
N ASN A 417 45.89 -27.10 -53.91
CA ASN A 417 47.04 -26.38 -54.47
C ASN A 417 46.81 -26.02 -55.95
N ARG A 418 46.25 -26.94 -56.74
CA ARG A 418 45.92 -26.66 -58.14
C ARG A 418 44.87 -25.55 -58.27
N ILE A 419 43.82 -25.57 -57.44
CA ILE A 419 42.80 -24.52 -57.42
C ILE A 419 43.41 -23.18 -57.00
N ALA A 420 44.22 -23.16 -55.94
CA ALA A 420 44.92 -21.97 -55.48
C ALA A 420 45.83 -21.38 -56.57
N GLU A 421 46.57 -22.22 -57.30
CA GLU A 421 47.47 -21.78 -58.37
C GLU A 421 46.69 -21.23 -59.58
N GLN A 422 45.56 -21.86 -59.93
CA GLN A 422 44.66 -21.34 -60.97
C GLN A 422 44.10 -19.97 -60.60
N ILE A 423 43.63 -19.80 -59.36
CA ILE A 423 43.15 -18.52 -58.84
C ILE A 423 44.27 -17.48 -58.90
N ARG A 424 45.46 -17.83 -58.40
CA ARG A 424 46.62 -16.93 -58.37
C ARG A 424 46.98 -16.43 -59.76
N GLN A 425 47.09 -17.33 -60.75
CA GLN A 425 47.38 -16.96 -62.14
C GLN A 425 46.27 -16.10 -62.75
N ARG A 426 45.01 -16.41 -62.47
CA ARG A 426 43.87 -15.62 -62.93
C ARG A 426 43.92 -14.19 -62.41
N ILE A 427 44.20 -14.02 -61.12
CA ILE A 427 44.30 -12.69 -60.49
C ILE A 427 45.53 -11.93 -61.00
N ALA A 428 46.70 -12.58 -61.09
CA ALA A 428 47.93 -11.97 -61.58
C ALA A 428 47.85 -11.48 -63.05
N ASN A 429 46.99 -12.13 -63.85
CA ASN A 429 46.74 -11.78 -65.25
C ASN A 429 45.52 -10.87 -65.43
N HIS A 430 44.77 -10.57 -64.37
CA HIS A 430 43.62 -9.70 -64.43
C HIS A 430 44.02 -8.24 -64.18
N LEU A 431 43.45 -7.33 -64.97
CA LEU A 431 43.58 -5.89 -64.78
C LEU A 431 42.27 -5.35 -64.25
N VAL A 432 42.29 -4.84 -63.02
CA VAL A 432 41.13 -4.19 -62.42
C VAL A 432 41.04 -2.77 -62.98
N GLN A 433 39.97 -2.50 -63.72
CA GLN A 433 39.72 -1.16 -64.26
C GLN A 433 39.06 -0.29 -63.19
N TYR A 434 39.67 0.84 -62.87
CA TYR A 434 39.12 1.83 -61.96
C TYR A 434 39.37 3.25 -62.50
N ASP A 435 38.29 3.92 -62.90
CA ASP A 435 38.32 5.23 -63.57
C ASP A 435 39.22 5.20 -64.83
N MET A 436 40.34 5.94 -64.83
CA MET A 436 41.32 5.91 -65.93
C MET A 436 42.52 4.96 -65.68
N TYR A 437 42.52 4.21 -64.58
CA TYR A 437 43.64 3.33 -64.19
C TYR A 437 43.33 1.86 -64.47
N SER A 438 44.32 1.14 -65.00
CA SER A 438 44.34 -0.33 -65.04
C SER A 438 45.27 -0.85 -63.96
N LEU A 439 44.69 -1.31 -62.85
CA LEU A 439 45.43 -1.79 -61.68
C LEU A 439 45.81 -3.26 -61.88
N LYS A 440 47.11 -3.54 -61.79
CA LYS A 440 47.63 -4.91 -61.75
C LYS A 440 47.90 -5.28 -60.30
N MET A 441 47.48 -6.47 -59.90
CA MET A 441 47.62 -6.95 -58.53
C MET A 441 48.03 -8.42 -58.52
N THR A 442 48.59 -8.85 -57.39
CA THR A 442 48.88 -10.26 -57.13
C THR A 442 48.33 -10.66 -55.77
N MET A 443 48.21 -11.96 -55.54
CA MET A 443 47.81 -12.50 -54.25
C MET A 443 48.75 -13.62 -53.84
N SER A 444 49.01 -13.70 -52.54
CA SER A 444 49.70 -14.82 -51.90
C SER A 444 48.69 -15.78 -51.31
N PHE A 445 48.97 -17.08 -51.38
CA PHE A 445 48.05 -18.13 -50.93
C PHE A 445 48.77 -19.11 -50.00
N GLY A 446 48.19 -19.33 -48.82
CA GLY A 446 48.50 -20.46 -47.95
C GLY A 446 47.47 -21.56 -48.15
N VAL A 447 47.92 -22.81 -48.27
CA VAL A 447 47.03 -23.98 -48.45
C VAL A 447 47.34 -25.04 -47.40
N THR A 448 46.32 -25.63 -46.79
CA THR A 448 46.51 -26.81 -45.95
C THR A 448 45.30 -27.74 -46.03
N ASN A 449 45.49 -29.00 -45.65
CA ASN A 449 44.40 -29.95 -45.51
C ASN A 449 44.00 -30.13 -44.04
N TYR A 450 42.75 -30.47 -43.84
CA TYR A 450 42.26 -31.00 -42.58
C TYR A 450 42.97 -32.32 -42.28
N ARG A 451 43.55 -32.42 -41.09
CA ARG A 451 44.09 -33.66 -40.50
C ARG A 451 43.07 -34.18 -39.49
N TYR A 452 43.04 -35.51 -39.34
CA TYR A 452 42.13 -36.15 -38.38
C TYR A 452 42.28 -35.52 -37.00
N ASP A 453 41.16 -35.16 -36.39
CA ASP A 453 41.04 -34.45 -35.11
C ASP A 453 41.47 -32.98 -35.03
N ASP A 454 41.91 -32.34 -36.14
CA ASP A 454 42.22 -30.90 -36.11
C ASP A 454 41.03 -30.08 -35.56
N THR A 455 41.32 -29.18 -34.64
CA THR A 455 40.42 -28.08 -34.30
C THR A 455 40.47 -27.00 -35.38
N MET A 456 39.39 -26.21 -35.50
CA MET A 456 39.36 -25.08 -36.44
C MET A 456 40.54 -24.11 -36.22
N LYS A 457 40.96 -23.94 -34.96
CA LYS A 457 42.09 -23.09 -34.59
C LYS A 457 43.42 -23.62 -35.13
N GLU A 458 43.68 -24.92 -35.02
CA GLU A 458 44.91 -25.54 -35.53
C GLU A 458 44.98 -25.51 -37.06
N LEU A 459 43.83 -25.73 -37.71
CA LEU A 459 43.71 -25.63 -39.17
C LEU A 459 44.01 -24.22 -39.68
N LEU A 460 43.42 -23.21 -39.04
CA LEU A 460 43.67 -21.79 -39.35
C LEU A 460 45.12 -21.39 -39.10
N GLN A 461 45.69 -21.79 -37.96
CA GLN A 461 47.08 -21.47 -37.64
C GLN A 461 48.07 -22.05 -38.67
N ARG A 462 47.78 -23.24 -39.21
CA ARG A 462 48.61 -23.87 -40.24
C ARG A 462 48.50 -23.17 -41.58
N VAL A 463 47.29 -22.81 -42.02
CA VAL A 463 47.10 -22.10 -43.28
C VAL A 463 47.68 -20.68 -43.22
N ASP A 464 47.56 -19.99 -42.09
CA ASP A 464 48.16 -18.67 -41.86
C ASP A 464 49.68 -18.73 -41.92
N SER A 465 50.27 -19.78 -41.32
CA SER A 465 51.72 -20.02 -41.38
C SER A 465 52.20 -20.26 -42.83
N ALA A 466 51.40 -20.94 -43.64
CA ALA A 466 51.69 -21.17 -45.05
C ALA A 466 51.57 -19.86 -45.86
N LEU A 467 50.53 -19.04 -45.61
CA LEU A 467 50.36 -17.74 -46.24
C LEU A 467 51.49 -16.77 -45.88
N TYR A 468 51.91 -16.75 -44.60
CA TYR A 468 53.05 -15.95 -44.17
C TYR A 468 54.33 -16.33 -44.93
N LYS A 469 54.60 -17.63 -45.11
CA LYS A 469 55.73 -18.11 -45.92
C LYS A 469 55.60 -17.66 -47.38
N ALA A 470 54.41 -17.73 -47.98
CA ALA A 470 54.17 -17.26 -49.34
C ALA A 470 54.49 -15.76 -49.49
N LYS A 471 54.11 -14.94 -48.51
CA LYS A 471 54.46 -13.51 -48.50
C LYS A 471 55.98 -13.29 -48.33
N PHE A 472 56.62 -14.06 -47.47
CA PHE A 472 58.05 -13.91 -47.16
C PHE A 472 58.98 -14.30 -48.33
N ILE A 473 58.64 -15.37 -49.06
CA ILE A 473 59.51 -15.94 -50.11
C ILE A 473 59.42 -15.14 -51.44
N GLY A 474 58.60 -14.09 -51.51
CA GLY A 474 58.54 -13.22 -52.70
C GLY A 474 57.15 -12.83 -53.19
N ARG A 475 56.08 -13.20 -52.44
CA ARG A 475 54.68 -12.94 -52.79
C ARG A 475 54.25 -13.62 -54.11
N ASN A 476 53.01 -13.39 -54.55
CA ASN A 476 52.45 -13.94 -55.79
C ASN A 476 52.72 -15.45 -55.97
N GLN A 477 52.49 -16.24 -54.93
CA GLN A 477 52.76 -17.68 -54.93
C GLN A 477 51.83 -18.44 -53.99
N VAL A 478 51.79 -19.76 -54.21
CA VAL A 478 51.07 -20.71 -53.36
C VAL A 478 52.07 -21.49 -52.51
N VAL A 479 51.85 -21.53 -51.20
CA VAL A 479 52.64 -22.35 -50.27
C VAL A 479 51.70 -23.27 -49.50
N SER A 480 52.03 -24.57 -49.47
CA SER A 480 51.33 -25.56 -48.66
C SER A 480 51.98 -25.75 -47.29
N GLY A 481 51.17 -26.05 -46.27
CA GLY A 481 51.59 -26.21 -44.86
C GLY A 481 51.09 -27.47 -44.18
#